data_AF-A0A1R3VG03-F1
#
_entry.id   AF-A0A1R3VG03-F1
#
_cell.length_a   1.000
_cell.length_b   1.000
_cell.length_c   1.000
_cell.angle_alpha   90.00
_cell.angle_beta   90.00
_cell.angle_gamma   90.00
#
_symmetry.space_group_name_H-M   'P 1'
#
loop_
_entity.id
_entity.type
_entity.pdbx_description
1 polymer ?
#
loop_
_entity_poly.entity_id
_entity_poly.type
_entity_poly.pdbx_seq_one_letter_code
_entity_poly.pdbx_strand_id
1 'polypeptide(L)'
;MSKNPTASKEISANRRSRMSAVAATPSDAWTDMLGEQTILTLWNDASSSEDRAKQLNAILDALEGIAPRDELEGMMASQMIAAHSAAMECFRRAMLPNQTIIGRDENLGHANKLLRAFSSLVETFNRHRGKNQQKVLVEHVHIHAGGQALVGMVTPNGGSQDRT
;
A
#
# COMPACT_ATOMS: atom_id res chain seq x y z
N MET A 1 7.66 10.69 -38.92
CA MET A 1 6.77 11.37 -37.94
C MET A 1 7.63 12.04 -36.87
N SER A 2 7.75 13.37 -36.90
CA SER A 2 8.46 14.15 -35.88
C SER A 2 7.60 14.23 -34.61
N LYS A 3 8.04 13.62 -33.50
CA LYS A 3 7.36 13.76 -32.21
C LYS A 3 7.53 15.20 -31.73
N ASN A 4 6.41 15.90 -31.54
CA ASN A 4 6.38 17.30 -31.16
C ASN A 4 7.04 17.49 -29.78
N PRO A 5 8.21 18.16 -29.69
CA PRO A 5 9.04 18.17 -28.47
C PRO A 5 8.40 18.93 -27.29
N THR A 6 7.42 19.78 -27.57
CA THR A 6 6.69 20.59 -26.59
C THR A 6 5.75 19.75 -25.72
N ALA A 7 5.01 18.81 -26.32
CA ALA A 7 4.09 17.93 -25.60
C ALA A 7 4.82 16.98 -24.64
N SER A 8 5.99 16.48 -25.04
CA SER A 8 6.82 15.61 -24.19
C SER A 8 7.38 16.36 -22.97
N LYS A 9 7.68 17.65 -23.13
CA LYS A 9 8.13 18.53 -22.03
C LYS A 9 6.99 18.84 -21.07
N GLU A 10 5.78 19.14 -21.56
CA GLU A 10 4.61 19.38 -20.72
C GLU A 10 4.21 18.13 -19.92
N ILE A 11 4.23 16.95 -20.53
CA ILE A 11 4.00 15.68 -19.83
C ILE A 11 5.07 15.44 -18.74
N SER A 12 6.33 15.82 -18.99
CA SER A 12 7.40 15.71 -17.98
C SER A 12 7.27 16.73 -16.84
N ALA A 13 6.73 17.91 -17.11
CA ALA A 13 6.53 18.97 -16.13
C ALA A 13 5.31 18.67 -15.24
N ASN A 14 4.21 18.21 -15.84
CA ASN A 14 3.02 17.77 -15.12
C ASN A 14 3.35 16.57 -14.20
N ARG A 15 4.15 15.62 -14.68
CA ARG A 15 4.64 14.49 -13.85
C ARG A 15 5.39 14.95 -12.60
N ARG A 16 6.35 15.85 -12.75
CA ARG A 16 7.11 16.40 -11.61
C ARG A 16 6.23 17.13 -10.62
N SER A 17 5.26 17.92 -11.10
CA SER A 17 4.32 18.63 -10.24
C SER A 17 3.40 17.70 -9.44
N ARG A 18 3.00 16.56 -10.01
CA ARG A 18 2.17 15.57 -9.32
C ARG A 18 2.97 14.73 -8.34
N MET A 19 4.20 14.35 -8.70
CA MET A 19 5.13 13.68 -7.77
C MET A 19 5.43 14.55 -6.55
N SER A 20 5.60 15.87 -6.72
CA SER A 20 5.78 16.77 -5.56
C SER A 20 4.51 16.93 -4.72
N ALA A 21 3.30 16.73 -5.29
CA ALA A 21 2.04 16.82 -4.56
C ALA A 21 1.74 15.55 -3.71
N VAL A 22 2.31 14.40 -4.09
CA VAL A 22 2.25 13.14 -3.32
C VAL A 22 3.17 13.20 -2.09
N ALA A 23 4.23 14.02 -2.11
CA ALA A 23 5.19 14.15 -1.03
C ALA A 23 4.72 15.14 0.04
N ALA A 24 4.24 14.65 1.18
CA ALA A 24 4.15 15.45 2.41
C ALA A 24 5.45 15.39 3.24
N THR A 25 6.61 15.10 2.64
CA THR A 25 7.90 14.94 3.33
C THR A 25 9.09 15.59 2.59
N PRO A 26 10.21 15.92 3.28
CA PRO A 26 11.18 16.94 2.86
C PRO A 26 12.24 16.52 1.82
N SER A 27 12.19 15.30 1.28
CA SER A 27 13.18 14.83 0.29
C SER A 27 12.50 14.46 -1.02
N ASP A 28 12.39 15.44 -1.92
CA ASP A 28 11.86 15.28 -3.28
C ASP A 28 12.53 14.09 -4.01
N ALA A 29 13.83 13.87 -3.78
CA ALA A 29 14.58 12.76 -4.37
C ALA A 29 14.10 11.37 -3.92
N TRP A 30 13.64 11.23 -2.67
CA TRP A 30 13.13 9.96 -2.16
C TRP A 30 11.76 9.64 -2.74
N THR A 31 10.87 10.63 -2.82
CA THR A 31 9.56 10.46 -3.45
C THR A 31 9.70 10.14 -4.93
N ASP A 32 10.62 10.82 -5.62
CA ASP A 32 10.92 10.56 -7.03
C ASP A 32 11.44 9.12 -7.23
N MET A 33 12.39 8.69 -6.40
CA MET A 33 12.91 7.32 -6.40
C MET A 33 11.79 6.30 -6.16
N LEU A 34 10.94 6.52 -5.16
CA LEU A 34 9.88 5.57 -4.78
C LEU A 34 8.79 5.48 -5.87
N GLY A 35 8.41 6.62 -6.44
CA GLY A 35 7.53 6.69 -7.60
C GLY A 35 8.11 5.90 -8.78
N GLU A 36 9.39 6.12 -9.10
CA GLU A 36 10.08 5.40 -10.17
C GLU A 36 10.14 3.89 -9.90
N GLN A 37 10.48 3.46 -8.69
CA GLN A 37 10.48 2.04 -8.31
C GLN A 37 9.10 1.41 -8.47
N THR A 38 8.05 2.10 -8.02
CA THR A 38 6.66 1.62 -8.15
C THR A 38 6.30 1.42 -9.62
N ILE A 39 6.65 2.39 -10.46
CA ILE A 39 6.43 2.35 -11.91
C ILE A 39 7.15 1.17 -12.56
N LEU A 40 8.43 0.96 -12.20
CA LEU A 40 9.26 -0.10 -12.78
C LEU A 40 8.81 -1.51 -12.41
N THR A 41 8.01 -1.67 -11.35
CA THR A 41 7.48 -2.99 -10.95
C THR A 41 6.31 -3.48 -11.82
N LEU A 42 5.74 -2.61 -12.65
CA LEU A 42 4.55 -2.92 -13.44
C LEU A 42 4.91 -3.73 -14.69
N TRP A 43 4.10 -4.74 -14.96
CA TRP A 43 4.23 -5.49 -16.21
C TRP A 43 3.81 -4.60 -17.39
N ASN A 44 4.72 -4.41 -18.33
CA ASN A 44 4.56 -3.48 -19.45
C ASN A 44 4.86 -4.12 -20.83
N ASP A 45 5.01 -5.44 -20.92
CA ASP A 45 5.42 -6.06 -22.18
C ASP A 45 4.35 -5.84 -23.26
N ALA A 46 4.80 -5.32 -24.42
CA ALA A 46 4.01 -4.97 -25.60
C ALA A 46 2.98 -3.83 -25.49
N SER A 47 3.02 -2.97 -24.46
CA SER A 47 2.12 -1.81 -24.38
C SER A 47 2.54 -0.68 -25.34
N SER A 48 1.55 0.01 -25.94
CA SER A 48 1.84 1.22 -26.72
C SER A 48 2.36 2.34 -25.80
N SER A 49 3.01 3.37 -26.36
CA SER A 49 3.44 4.51 -25.55
C SER A 49 2.28 5.23 -24.85
N GLU A 50 1.07 5.16 -25.42
CA GLU A 50 -0.14 5.73 -24.84
C GLU A 50 -0.65 4.89 -23.66
N ASP A 51 -0.69 3.56 -23.82
CA ASP A 51 -1.09 2.65 -22.74
C ASP A 51 -0.15 2.76 -21.54
N ARG A 52 1.14 2.92 -21.80
CA ARG A 52 2.13 3.17 -20.76
C ARG A 52 1.86 4.48 -20.01
N ALA A 53 1.50 5.54 -20.72
CA ALA A 53 1.13 6.81 -20.08
C ALA A 53 -0.14 6.68 -19.22
N LYS A 54 -1.13 5.91 -19.67
CA LYS A 54 -2.35 5.63 -18.88
C LYS A 54 -2.04 4.84 -17.61
N GLN A 55 -1.20 3.81 -17.71
CA GLN A 55 -0.76 3.04 -16.54
C GLN A 55 -0.01 3.92 -15.54
N LEU A 56 0.91 4.76 -16.01
CA LEU A 56 1.62 5.72 -15.15
C LEU A 56 0.67 6.65 -14.41
N ASN A 57 -0.29 7.24 -15.12
CA ASN A 57 -1.27 8.14 -14.51
C ASN A 57 -2.10 7.41 -13.46
N ALA A 58 -2.59 6.20 -13.74
CA ALA A 58 -3.39 5.43 -12.79
C ALA A 58 -2.63 5.12 -11.48
N ILE A 59 -1.30 4.99 -11.55
CA ILE A 59 -0.45 4.69 -10.40
C ILE A 59 -0.20 5.95 -9.57
N LEU A 60 0.02 7.09 -10.24
CA LEU A 60 0.07 8.38 -9.57
C LEU A 60 -1.27 8.69 -8.90
N ASP A 61 -2.39 8.45 -9.60
CA ASP A 61 -3.75 8.59 -9.05
C ASP A 61 -3.94 7.66 -7.82
N ALA A 62 -3.40 6.43 -7.87
CA ALA A 62 -3.46 5.50 -6.75
C ALA A 62 -2.62 5.97 -5.54
N LEU A 63 -1.40 6.46 -5.77
CA LEU A 63 -0.55 7.02 -4.71
C LEU A 63 -1.18 8.29 -4.11
N GLU A 64 -1.70 9.19 -4.94
CA GLU A 64 -2.45 10.37 -4.51
C GLU A 64 -3.68 9.97 -3.67
N GLY A 65 -4.43 8.96 -4.10
CA GLY A 65 -5.60 8.46 -3.38
C GLY A 65 -5.28 7.78 -2.05
N ILE A 66 -4.15 7.07 -1.96
CA ILE A 66 -3.67 6.49 -0.70
C ILE A 66 -3.21 7.61 0.27
N ALA A 67 -2.70 8.71 -0.28
CA ALA A 67 -2.19 9.88 0.43
C ALA A 67 -1.22 9.54 1.57
N PRO A 68 -0.05 8.93 1.29
CA PRO A 68 0.96 8.63 2.30
C PRO A 68 1.36 9.86 3.11
N ARG A 69 1.46 9.71 4.44
CA ARG A 69 1.77 10.81 5.38
C ARG A 69 3.23 10.85 5.82
N ASP A 70 3.94 9.74 5.64
CA ASP A 70 5.34 9.57 6.00
C ASP A 70 6.01 8.58 5.05
N GLU A 71 7.32 8.40 5.19
CA GLU A 71 8.12 7.54 4.32
C GLU A 71 7.72 6.06 4.41
N LEU A 72 7.30 5.60 5.59
CA LEU A 72 6.84 4.21 5.79
C LEU A 72 5.52 3.97 5.07
N GLU A 73 4.58 4.92 5.17
CA GLU A 73 3.33 4.89 4.41
C GLU A 73 3.60 4.88 2.91
N GLY A 74 4.58 5.66 2.43
CA GLY A 74 4.95 5.67 1.02
C GLY A 74 5.44 4.29 0.56
N MET A 75 6.36 3.67 1.30
CA MET A 75 6.84 2.33 0.96
C MET A 75 5.72 1.28 0.96
N MET A 76 4.85 1.31 1.97
CA MET A 76 3.71 0.39 2.04
C MET A 76 2.74 0.61 0.86
N ALA A 77 2.45 1.85 0.49
CA ALA A 77 1.59 2.20 -0.64
C ALA A 77 2.16 1.67 -1.96
N SER A 78 3.44 1.89 -2.21
CA SER A 78 4.15 1.37 -3.39
C SER A 78 4.12 -0.16 -3.45
N GLN A 79 4.39 -0.84 -2.34
CA GLN A 79 4.33 -2.29 -2.25
C GLN A 79 2.91 -2.84 -2.46
N MET A 80 1.88 -2.16 -1.96
CA MET A 80 0.48 -2.51 -2.20
C MET A 80 0.13 -2.44 -3.69
N ILE A 81 0.50 -1.35 -4.35
CA ILE A 81 0.26 -1.16 -5.79
C ILE A 81 0.99 -2.23 -6.61
N ALA A 82 2.25 -2.51 -6.27
CA ALA A 82 3.05 -3.54 -6.95
C ALA A 82 2.45 -4.94 -6.76
N ALA A 83 2.10 -5.30 -5.52
CA ALA A 83 1.51 -6.60 -5.21
C ALA A 83 0.17 -6.81 -5.92
N HIS A 84 -0.70 -5.78 -5.94
CA HIS A 84 -1.96 -5.83 -6.67
C HIS A 84 -1.72 -6.03 -8.17
N SER A 85 -0.86 -5.21 -8.77
CA SER A 85 -0.59 -5.25 -10.22
C SER A 85 0.02 -6.59 -10.65
N ALA A 86 0.96 -7.11 -9.88
CA ALA A 86 1.54 -8.43 -10.12
C ALA A 86 0.50 -9.56 -9.99
N ALA A 87 -0.40 -9.49 -9.01
CA ALA A 87 -1.48 -10.47 -8.86
C ALA A 87 -2.45 -10.44 -10.06
N MET A 88 -2.81 -9.24 -10.53
CA MET A 88 -3.66 -9.07 -11.71
C MET A 88 -2.99 -9.63 -12.98
N GLU A 89 -1.67 -9.45 -13.13
CA GLU A 89 -0.93 -10.04 -14.25
C GLU A 89 -0.87 -11.58 -14.15
N CYS A 90 -0.68 -12.14 -12.96
CA CYS A 90 -0.79 -13.58 -12.75
C CYS A 90 -2.18 -14.10 -13.14
N PHE A 91 -3.27 -13.43 -12.73
CA PHE A 91 -4.61 -13.81 -13.16
C PHE A 91 -4.77 -13.76 -14.67
N ARG A 92 -4.31 -12.68 -15.31
CA ARG A 92 -4.36 -12.55 -16.78
C ARG A 92 -3.65 -13.72 -17.47
N ARG A 93 -2.45 -14.09 -17.01
CA ARG A 93 -1.68 -15.22 -17.56
C ARG A 93 -2.36 -16.57 -17.34
N ALA A 94 -2.98 -16.76 -16.18
CA ALA A 94 -3.73 -17.99 -15.88
C ALA A 94 -4.94 -18.18 -16.82
N MET A 95 -5.48 -17.10 -17.37
CA MET A 95 -6.65 -17.11 -18.26
C MET A 95 -6.31 -17.12 -19.76
N LEU A 96 -5.04 -17.30 -20.15
CA LEU A 96 -4.67 -17.38 -21.56
C LEU A 96 -5.29 -18.63 -22.24
N PRO A 97 -5.81 -18.53 -23.48
CA PRO A 97 -6.55 -19.63 -24.14
C PRO A 97 -5.76 -20.94 -24.30
N ASN A 98 -4.43 -20.86 -24.43
CA ASN A 98 -3.53 -22.00 -24.62
C ASN A 98 -2.63 -22.24 -23.40
N GLN A 99 -3.09 -21.86 -22.21
CA GLN A 99 -2.31 -22.02 -20.99
C GLN A 99 -2.23 -23.49 -20.57
N THR A 100 -1.04 -23.93 -20.17
CA THR A 100 -0.85 -25.29 -19.62
C THR A 100 -1.50 -25.39 -18.24
N ILE A 101 -1.87 -26.60 -17.82
CA ILE A 101 -2.41 -26.83 -16.46
C ILE A 101 -1.42 -26.33 -15.40
N ILE A 102 -0.13 -26.65 -15.58
CA ILE A 102 0.95 -26.22 -14.68
C ILE A 102 1.04 -24.69 -14.65
N GLY A 103 1.09 -24.05 -15.83
CA GLY A 103 1.16 -22.60 -15.92
C GLY A 103 -0.06 -21.90 -15.31
N ARG A 104 -1.26 -22.49 -15.44
CA ARG A 104 -2.47 -21.97 -14.79
C ARG A 104 -2.37 -22.09 -13.27
N ASP A 105 -1.99 -23.24 -12.76
CA ASP A 105 -1.88 -23.49 -11.31
C ASP A 105 -0.81 -22.62 -10.66
N GLU A 106 0.38 -22.51 -11.25
CA GLU A 106 1.46 -21.65 -10.76
C GLU A 106 1.05 -20.18 -10.69
N ASN A 107 0.42 -19.66 -11.76
CA ASN A 107 -0.03 -18.27 -11.77
C ASN A 107 -1.12 -18.00 -10.74
N LEU A 108 -2.11 -18.90 -10.58
CA LEU A 108 -3.13 -18.78 -9.54
C LEU A 108 -2.51 -18.87 -8.13
N GLY A 109 -1.53 -19.75 -7.93
CA GLY A 109 -0.77 -19.88 -6.70
C GLY A 109 0.02 -18.61 -6.34
N HIS A 110 0.71 -18.01 -7.32
CA HIS A 110 1.42 -16.75 -7.15
C HIS A 110 0.47 -15.58 -6.85
N ALA A 111 -0.64 -15.46 -7.59
CA ALA A 111 -1.65 -14.45 -7.33
C ALA A 111 -2.20 -14.54 -5.91
N ASN A 112 -2.49 -15.75 -5.42
CA ASN A 112 -2.98 -15.97 -4.07
C ASN A 112 -1.95 -15.55 -2.98
N LYS A 113 -0.66 -15.80 -3.21
CA LYS A 113 0.41 -15.33 -2.30
C LYS A 113 0.49 -13.80 -2.27
N LEU A 114 0.42 -13.15 -3.44
CA LEU A 114 0.46 -11.70 -3.56
C LEU A 114 -0.76 -11.03 -2.92
N LEU A 115 -1.96 -11.59 -3.09
CA LEU A 115 -3.17 -11.07 -2.44
C LEU A 115 -3.16 -11.21 -0.91
N ARG A 116 -2.56 -12.28 -0.38
CA ARG A 116 -2.32 -12.41 1.08
C ARG A 116 -1.36 -11.34 1.58
N ALA A 117 -0.24 -11.12 0.86
CA ALA A 117 0.70 -10.06 1.19
C ALA A 117 0.04 -8.68 1.13
N PHE A 118 -0.75 -8.40 0.08
CA PHE A 118 -1.53 -7.17 -0.05
C PHE A 118 -2.47 -6.94 1.15
N SER A 119 -3.21 -7.98 1.56
CA SER A 119 -4.12 -7.89 2.71
C SER A 119 -3.36 -7.57 4.01
N SER A 120 -2.20 -8.20 4.21
CA SER A 120 -1.33 -7.93 5.36
C SER A 120 -0.76 -6.51 5.35
N LEU A 121 -0.39 -5.99 4.17
CA LEU A 121 0.05 -4.61 4.00
C LEU A 121 -1.08 -3.62 4.32
N VAL A 122 -2.30 -3.86 3.82
CA VAL A 122 -3.47 -3.01 4.13
C VAL A 122 -3.76 -3.00 5.64
N GLU A 123 -3.73 -4.15 6.30
CA GLU A 123 -3.93 -4.24 7.74
C GLU A 123 -2.83 -3.48 8.51
N THR A 124 -1.58 -3.66 8.11
CA THR A 124 -0.42 -2.99 8.71
C THR A 124 -0.49 -1.48 8.52
N PHE A 125 -0.86 -1.03 7.32
CA PHE A 125 -1.04 0.36 6.96
C PHE A 125 -2.16 1.02 7.78
N ASN A 126 -3.32 0.38 7.88
CA ASN A 126 -4.43 0.86 8.70
C ASN A 126 -4.05 0.91 10.19
N ARG A 127 -3.33 -0.09 10.68
CA ARG A 127 -2.82 -0.11 12.05
C ARG A 127 -1.84 1.02 12.30
N HIS A 128 -0.92 1.27 11.36
CA HIS A 128 0.04 2.38 11.42
C HIS A 128 -0.69 3.73 11.55
N ARG A 129 -1.73 3.96 10.75
CA ARG A 129 -2.58 5.15 10.84
C ARG A 129 -3.39 5.25 12.14
N GLY A 130 -3.79 4.11 12.69
CA GLY A 130 -4.60 4.03 13.91
C GLY A 130 -3.82 4.17 15.22
N LYS A 131 -2.48 4.20 15.20
CA LYS A 131 -1.62 4.20 16.41
C LYS A 131 -1.72 5.44 17.31
N ASN A 132 -2.57 6.41 16.99
CA ASN A 132 -2.71 7.65 17.78
C ASN A 132 -3.81 7.62 18.87
N GLN A 133 -4.27 6.45 19.33
CA GLN A 133 -5.29 6.36 20.40
C GLN A 133 -4.98 5.41 21.55
N GLN A 134 -3.73 5.31 22.02
CA GLN A 134 -3.56 4.95 23.42
C GLN A 134 -3.94 6.18 24.27
N LYS A 135 -5.24 6.34 24.55
CA LYS A 135 -5.73 7.34 25.50
C LYS A 135 -5.22 6.96 26.88
N VAL A 136 -4.07 7.49 27.28
CA VAL A 136 -3.61 7.42 28.66
C VAL A 136 -4.43 8.43 29.47
N LEU A 137 -5.49 7.95 30.13
CA LEU A 137 -6.16 8.72 31.17
C LEU A 137 -5.31 8.58 32.44
N VAL A 138 -4.66 9.68 32.84
CA VAL A 138 -3.91 9.74 34.10
C VAL A 138 -4.91 10.06 35.21
N GLU A 139 -5.30 9.05 35.97
CA GLU A 139 -6.03 9.22 37.22
C GLU A 139 -5.06 9.04 38.40
N HIS A 140 -5.04 10.00 39.33
CA HIS A 140 -4.24 9.89 40.54
C HIS A 140 -4.88 8.88 41.50
N VAL A 141 -4.38 7.64 41.51
CA VAL A 141 -4.80 6.63 42.47
C VAL A 141 -3.91 6.73 43.71
N HIS A 142 -4.51 7.04 44.86
CA HIS A 142 -3.81 6.97 46.15
C HIS A 142 -3.83 5.52 46.65
N ILE A 143 -2.64 4.92 46.73
CA ILE A 143 -2.45 3.63 47.38
C ILE A 143 -2.07 3.91 48.84
N HIS A 144 -2.96 3.57 49.76
CA HIS A 144 -2.69 3.70 51.20
C HIS A 144 -1.67 2.65 51.67
N ALA A 145 -1.03 2.90 52.81
CA ALA A 145 -0.09 1.95 53.42
C ALA A 145 -0.76 0.56 53.59
N GLY A 146 -0.17 -0.46 52.97
CA GLY A 146 -0.71 -1.83 52.92
C GLY A 146 -1.47 -2.19 51.64
N GLY A 147 -1.74 -1.23 50.75
CA GLY A 147 -2.33 -1.48 49.43
C GLY A 147 -1.29 -1.95 48.41
N GLN A 148 -1.63 -2.97 47.62
CA GLN A 148 -0.80 -3.45 46.50
C GLN A 148 -1.58 -3.27 45.20
N ALA A 149 -0.95 -2.68 44.19
CA ALA A 149 -1.52 -2.58 42.85
C ALA A 149 -0.80 -3.54 41.90
N LEU A 150 -1.58 -4.28 41.13
CA LEU A 150 -1.09 -5.13 40.04
C LEU A 150 -1.28 -4.39 38.72
N VAL A 151 -0.22 -4.29 37.91
CA VAL A 151 -0.29 -3.76 36.55
C VAL A 151 -0.28 -4.93 35.57
N GLY A 152 -1.26 -5.01 34.68
CA GLY A 152 -1.37 -6.08 33.71
C GLY A 152 -2.35 -5.79 32.58
N MET A 153 -2.21 -6.53 31.48
CA MET A 153 -3.15 -6.53 30.36
C MET A 153 -4.47 -7.15 30.82
N VAL A 154 -5.53 -6.34 30.92
CA VAL A 154 -6.88 -6.85 31.21
C VAL A 154 -7.60 -7.08 29.88
N THR A 155 -7.76 -8.35 29.50
CA THR A 155 -8.74 -8.75 28.49
C THR A 155 -10.11 -8.90 29.17
N PRO A 156 -11.16 -8.19 28.75
CA PRO A 156 -12.49 -8.35 29.33
C PRO A 156 -13.03 -9.72 28.91
N ASN A 157 -13.01 -10.68 29.83
CA ASN A 157 -13.75 -11.92 29.65
C ASN A 157 -15.24 -11.60 29.78
N GLY A 158 -15.96 -11.72 28.67
CA GLY A 158 -17.42 -11.63 28.64
C GLY A 158 -18.03 -12.63 29.61
N GLY A 159 -18.71 -12.12 30.64
CA GLY A 159 -19.38 -12.93 31.63
C GLY A 159 -20.56 -13.68 31.02
N SER A 160 -20.44 -14.99 30.88
CA SER A 160 -21.58 -15.89 30.88
C SER A 160 -22.06 -16.05 32.32
N GLN A 161 -23.12 -15.32 32.67
CA GLN A 161 -24.00 -15.68 33.78
C GLN A 161 -24.52 -17.10 33.51
N ASP A 162 -24.38 -17.98 34.49
CA ASP A 162 -25.46 -18.92 34.74
C ASP A 162 -25.79 -18.92 36.24
N ARG A 163 -27.05 -18.64 36.52
CA ARG A 163 -27.69 -18.66 37.84
C ARG A 163 -28.86 -19.60 37.67
N THR A 164 -28.73 -20.81 38.21
CA THR A 164 -29.72 -21.52 39.03
C THR A 164 -29.06 -22.72 39.68
#